data_AF-A0AAV8ZS52-F1
#
_entry.id   AF-A0AAV8ZS52-F1
#
_cell.length_a   1.000
_cell.length_b   1.000
_cell.length_c   1.000
_cell.angle_alpha   90.00
_cell.angle_beta   90.00
_cell.angle_gamma   90.00
#
_symmetry.space_group_name_H-M   'P 1'
#
loop_
_entity.id
_entity.type
_entity.pdbx_description
1 polymer ?
#
loop_
_entity_poly.entity_id
_entity_poly.type
_entity_poly.pdbx_seq_one_letter_code
_entity_poly.pdbx_strand_id
1 'polypeptide(L)'
;MDVKLRSLICMGLNEQVLHLWLEVLCSSSDVVQKWYHPWSFVYSPGWVQIKCDLRILSQLSFNLNPDWELPVKKETNNQPLKDGVRDMLVKHHLFSWDI
;
A
#
# COMPACT_ATOMS: atom_id res chain seq x y z
N MET A 1 -13.86 -7.47 -2.75
CA MET A 1 -12.51 -8.05 -2.66
C MET A 1 -11.74 -7.27 -1.60
N ASP A 2 -10.86 -7.91 -0.83
CA ASP A 2 -10.24 -7.29 0.36
C ASP A 2 -9.18 -6.25 -0.04
N VAL A 3 -9.55 -4.96 0.01
CA VAL A 3 -8.68 -3.83 -0.40
C VAL A 3 -7.41 -3.80 0.43
N LYS A 4 -7.48 -4.14 1.73
CA LYS A 4 -6.33 -4.15 2.63
C LYS A 4 -5.26 -5.14 2.17
N LEU A 5 -5.68 -6.33 1.74
CA LEU A 5 -4.74 -7.34 1.22
C LEU A 5 -4.07 -6.85 -0.07
N ARG A 6 -4.82 -6.21 -0.98
CA ARG A 6 -4.26 -5.69 -2.23
C ARG A 6 -3.28 -4.54 -2.00
N SER A 7 -3.59 -3.62 -1.08
CA SER A 7 -2.66 -2.58 -0.64
C SER A 7 -1.40 -3.17 0.00
N LEU A 8 -1.54 -4.23 0.82
CA LEU A 8 -0.39 -4.95 1.38
C LEU A 8 0.49 -5.54 0.29
N ILE A 9 -0.09 -6.20 -0.72
CA ILE A 9 0.67 -6.74 -1.87
C ILE A 9 1.41 -5.61 -2.61
N CYS A 10 0.78 -4.46 -2.82
CA CYS A 10 1.44 -3.29 -3.43
C CYS A 10 2.66 -2.85 -2.62
N MET A 11 2.55 -2.78 -1.29
CA MET A 11 3.68 -2.46 -0.42
C MET A 11 4.80 -3.51 -0.53
N GLY A 12 4.46 -4.79 -0.51
CA GLY A 12 5.45 -5.87 -0.66
C GLY A 12 6.17 -5.86 -2.00
N LEU A 13 5.53 -5.41 -3.08
CA LEU A 13 6.15 -5.23 -4.40
C LEU A 13 7.07 -4.00 -4.43
N ASN A 14 6.60 -2.85 -3.93
CA ASN A 14 7.41 -1.62 -3.85
C ASN A 14 8.70 -1.85 -3.06
N GLU A 15 8.61 -2.55 -1.93
CA GLU A 15 9.74 -2.89 -1.07
C GLU A 15 10.50 -4.15 -1.53
N GLN A 16 10.08 -4.80 -2.62
CA GLN A 16 10.72 -6.00 -3.20
C GLN A 16 10.79 -7.22 -2.26
N VAL A 17 10.03 -7.23 -1.17
CA VAL A 17 10.04 -8.28 -0.12
C VAL A 17 8.86 -9.24 -0.17
N LEU A 18 7.97 -9.14 -1.18
CA LEU A 18 6.74 -9.95 -1.25
C LEU A 18 7.02 -11.48 -1.14
N HIS A 19 8.11 -11.95 -1.76
CA HIS A 19 8.51 -13.36 -1.68
C HIS A 19 8.94 -13.78 -0.27
N LEU A 20 9.58 -12.89 0.50
CA LEU A 20 9.95 -13.13 1.90
C LEU A 20 8.72 -13.19 2.80
N TRP A 21 7.73 -12.33 2.56
CA TRP A 21 6.48 -12.35 3.32
C TRP A 21 5.70 -13.66 3.12
N LEU A 22 5.65 -14.18 1.89
CA LEU A 22 5.07 -15.49 1.61
C LEU A 22 5.83 -16.60 2.34
N GLU A 23 7.18 -16.56 2.31
CA GLU A 23 8.01 -17.53 3.03
C GLU A 23 7.75 -17.54 4.53
N VAL A 24 7.70 -16.38 5.17
CA VAL A 24 7.43 -16.26 6.61
C VAL A 24 6.05 -16.83 6.97
N LEU A 25 5.03 -16.52 6.16
CA LEU A 25 3.67 -17.03 6.37
C LEU A 25 3.63 -18.56 6.25
N CYS A 26 4.18 -19.11 5.16
CA CYS A 26 4.11 -20.53 4.86
C CYS A 26 5.04 -21.40 5.71
N SER A 27 6.13 -20.83 6.23
CA SER A 27 7.07 -21.55 7.10
C SER A 27 6.60 -21.64 8.56
N SER A 28 5.60 -20.83 8.96
CA SER A 28 5.04 -20.86 10.30
C SER A 28 3.95 -21.93 10.42
N SER A 29 4.30 -23.10 10.96
CA SER A 29 3.35 -24.19 11.19
C SER A 29 2.15 -23.77 12.04
N ASP A 30 2.39 -22.96 13.08
CA ASP A 30 1.34 -22.52 14.00
C ASP A 30 0.32 -21.61 13.32
N VAL A 31 0.78 -20.70 12.45
CA VAL A 31 -0.10 -19.82 11.67
C VAL A 31 -0.84 -20.63 10.61
N VAL A 32 -0.13 -21.50 9.87
CA VAL A 32 -0.72 -22.31 8.80
C VAL A 32 -1.80 -23.24 9.37
N GLN A 33 -1.52 -23.97 10.44
CA GLN A 33 -2.49 -24.88 11.06
C GLN A 33 -3.68 -24.15 11.69
N LYS A 34 -3.48 -22.91 12.17
CA LYS A 34 -4.55 -22.10 12.77
C LYS A 34 -5.51 -21.51 11.73
N TRP A 35 -5.00 -21.09 10.58
CA TRP A 35 -5.75 -20.27 9.62
C TRP A 35 -6.07 -20.96 8.29
N TYR A 36 -5.44 -22.10 8.00
CA TYR A 36 -5.63 -22.81 6.73
C TYR A 36 -6.05 -24.25 6.97
N HIS A 37 -6.87 -24.77 6.06
CA HIS A 37 -7.24 -26.18 6.06
C HIS A 37 -6.09 -27.07 5.57
N PRO A 38 -6.04 -28.36 5.98
CA PRO A 38 -5.02 -29.31 5.52
C PRO A 38 -4.98 -29.54 4.00
N TRP A 39 -6.09 -29.33 3.30
CA TRP A 39 -6.19 -29.43 1.83
C TRP A 39 -5.91 -28.10 1.11
N SER A 40 -5.52 -27.05 1.85
CA SER A 40 -5.16 -25.77 1.24
C SER A 40 -3.82 -25.88 0.52
N PHE A 41 -3.63 -25.04 -0.49
CA PHE A 41 -2.35 -24.94 -1.21
C PHE A 41 -1.16 -24.63 -0.28
N VAL A 42 -1.37 -23.80 0.75
CA VAL A 42 -0.34 -23.39 1.72
C VAL A 42 0.17 -24.56 2.55
N TYR A 43 -0.64 -25.61 2.73
CA TYR A 43 -0.24 -26.84 3.42
C TYR A 43 0.66 -27.75 2.55
N SER A 44 0.69 -27.52 1.24
CA SER A 44 1.55 -28.23 0.30
C SER A 44 2.89 -27.49 0.10
N PRO A 45 3.97 -28.17 -0.32
CA PRO A 45 5.22 -27.50 -0.67
C PRO A 45 5.12 -26.63 -1.95
N GLY A 46 3.95 -26.55 -2.60
CA GLY A 46 3.75 -25.77 -3.83
C GLY A 46 4.04 -24.27 -3.67
N TRP A 47 3.91 -23.72 -2.46
CA TRP A 47 4.25 -22.31 -2.20
C TRP A 47 5.73 -21.98 -2.44
N VAL A 48 6.63 -22.98 -2.39
CA VAL A 48 8.05 -22.80 -2.68
C VAL A 48 8.27 -22.37 -4.13
N GLN A 49 7.49 -22.92 -5.07
CA GLN A 49 7.54 -22.51 -6.47
C GLN A 49 7.05 -21.07 -6.64
N ILE A 50 5.91 -20.72 -6.02
CA ILE A 50 5.37 -19.36 -6.05
C ILE A 50 6.38 -18.36 -5.46
N LYS A 51 7.07 -18.72 -4.38
CA LYS A 51 8.16 -17.91 -3.81
C LYS A 51 9.26 -17.63 -4.85
N CYS A 52 9.70 -18.65 -5.59
CA CYS A 52 10.71 -18.50 -6.63
C CYS A 52 10.23 -17.56 -7.75
N ASP A 53 8.98 -17.69 -8.19
CA ASP A 53 8.41 -16.82 -9.23
C ASP A 53 8.32 -15.37 -8.73
N LEU A 54 7.90 -15.15 -7.47
CA LEU A 54 7.86 -13.83 -6.84
C LEU A 54 9.25 -13.22 -6.64
N ARG A 55 10.30 -14.03 -6.46
CA ARG A 55 11.68 -13.55 -6.35
C ARG A 55 12.16 -12.89 -7.64
N ILE A 56 11.64 -13.29 -8.81
CA ILE A 56 11.98 -12.63 -10.08
C ILE A 56 11.45 -11.20 -10.07
N LEU A 57 10.25 -10.98 -9.52
CA LEU A 57 9.65 -9.63 -9.40
C LEU A 57 10.49 -8.71 -8.50
N SER A 58 11.25 -9.23 -7.54
CA SER A 58 12.12 -8.41 -6.69
C SER A 58 13.27 -7.75 -7.44
N GLN A 59 13.53 -8.14 -8.68
CA GLN A 59 14.52 -7.49 -9.55
C GLN A 59 13.98 -6.20 -10.19
N LEU A 60 12.66 -5.97 -10.10
CA LEU A 60 11.99 -4.79 -10.63
C LEU A 60 11.77 -3.77 -9.50
N SER A 61 11.92 -2.49 -9.81
CA SER A 61 11.62 -1.40 -8.88
C SER A 61 10.20 -0.89 -9.14
N PHE A 62 9.27 -1.23 -8.27
CA PHE A 62 7.88 -0.80 -8.37
C PHE A 62 7.66 0.53 -7.62
N ASN A 63 6.73 1.34 -8.12
CA ASN A 63 6.26 2.56 -7.46
C ASN A 63 4.73 2.64 -7.57
N LEU A 64 4.06 1.67 -6.94
CA LEU A 64 2.60 1.55 -6.93
C LEU A 64 2.01 2.36 -5.79
N ASN A 65 0.88 3.03 -6.02
CA ASN A 65 0.14 3.71 -4.96
C ASN A 65 -0.70 2.69 -4.15
N PRO A 66 -0.41 2.43 -2.86
CA PRO A 66 -1.18 1.49 -2.04
C PRO A 66 -2.62 1.96 -1.80
N ASP A 67 -2.86 3.26 -1.91
CA ASP A 67 -4.16 3.90 -1.66
C ASP A 67 -5.01 4.00 -2.94
N TRP A 68 -4.56 3.46 -4.07
CA TRP A 68 -5.22 3.59 -5.37
C TRP A 68 -6.70 3.17 -5.37
N GLU A 69 -7.04 2.15 -4.58
CA GLU A 69 -8.40 1.62 -4.48
C GLU A 69 -9.17 2.19 -3.28
N LEU A 70 -8.53 3.02 -2.45
CA LEU A 70 -9.21 3.65 -1.33
C LEU A 70 -10.09 4.78 -1.84
N PRO A 71 -11.27 5.00 -1.21
CA PRO A 71 -12.07 6.16 -1.52
C PRO A 71 -11.23 7.42 -1.29
N VAL A 72 -11.22 8.31 -2.27
CA VAL A 72 -10.55 9.61 -2.17
C VAL A 72 -11.02 10.24 -0.87
N LYS A 73 -10.09 10.43 0.08
CA LYS A 73 -10.39 11.24 1.26
C LYS A 73 -10.79 12.60 0.71
N LYS A 74 -12.08 12.95 0.81
CA LYS A 74 -12.48 14.34 0.68
C LYS A 74 -11.63 15.06 1.70
N GLU A 75 -10.62 15.79 1.24
CA GLU A 75 -9.83 16.64 2.10
C GLU A 75 -10.83 17.41 2.94
N THR A 76 -10.76 17.23 4.26
CA THR A 76 -11.56 18.05 5.16
C THR A 76 -11.04 19.45 4.97
N ASN A 77 -11.74 20.23 4.15
CA ASN A 77 -11.53 21.61 3.79
C ASN A 77 -10.40 22.30 4.57
N ASN A 78 -9.20 22.35 3.99
CA ASN A 78 -8.23 23.41 4.26
C ASN A 78 -8.57 24.70 3.49
N GLN A 79 -9.73 24.76 2.82
CA GLN A 79 -10.29 25.98 2.22
C GLN A 79 -10.28 27.19 3.17
N PRO A 80 -10.78 27.13 4.42
CA PRO A 80 -10.85 28.32 5.27
C PRO A 80 -9.47 28.87 5.65
N LEU A 81 -8.45 28.02 5.75
CA LEU A 81 -7.08 28.45 6.04
C LEU A 81 -6.40 29.10 4.82
N LYS A 82 -6.62 28.57 3.62
CA LYS A 82 -6.11 29.17 2.38
C LYS A 82 -6.74 30.53 2.11
N ASP A 83 -8.05 30.66 2.35
CA ASP A 83 -8.77 31.92 2.18
C ASP A 83 -8.34 32.95 3.22
N GLY A 84 -8.22 32.56 4.50
CA GLY A 84 -7.75 33.47 5.55
C GLY A 84 -6.30 33.95 5.36
N VAL A 85 -5.41 33.09 4.87
CA VAL A 85 -4.03 33.48 4.54
C VAL A 85 -3.99 34.40 3.32
N ARG A 86 -4.79 34.13 2.30
CA ARG A 86 -4.93 35.00 1.12
C ARG A 86 -5.43 36.39 1.52
N ASP A 87 -6.46 36.46 2.36
CA ASP A 87 -7.02 37.73 2.85
C ASP A 87 -6.01 38.51 3.69
N MET A 88 -5.22 37.83 4.52
CA MET A 88 -4.13 38.46 5.28
C MET A 88 -3.04 39.03 4.38
N LEU A 89 -2.64 38.29 3.34
CA LEU A 89 -1.60 38.74 2.40
C LEU A 89 -2.04 39.94 1.57
N VAL A 90 -3.31 39.96 1.13
CA VAL A 90 -3.90 41.12 0.42
C VAL A 90 -4.06 42.31 1.38
N LYS A 91 -4.58 42.09 2.58
CA LYS A 91 -4.79 43.16 3.59
C LYS A 91 -3.49 43.85 3.98
N HIS A 92 -2.41 43.09 4.15
CA HIS A 92 -1.09 43.64 4.49
C HIS A 92 -0.29 44.14 3.27
N HIS A 93 -0.90 44.18 2.07
CA HIS A 93 -0.27 44.62 0.81
C HIS A 93 1.02 43.85 0.49
N LEU A 94 1.15 42.63 1.02
CA LEU A 94 2.31 41.78 0.79
C LEU A 94 2.25 41.14 -0.60
N PHE A 95 1.06 41.03 -1.18
CA PHE A 95 0.81 40.56 -2.55
C PHE A 95 -0.46 41.21 -3.11
N SER A 96 -0.34 41.89 -4.25
CA SER A 96 -1.47 42.41 -5.03
C SER A 96 -1.66 41.50 -6.24
N TRP A 97 -2.78 40.79 -6.34
CA TRP A 97 -3.16 40.12 -7.59
C TRP A 97 -3.92 41.13 -8.45
N ASP A 98 -3.21 41.83 -9.34
CA ASP A 98 -3.81 42.45 -10.51
C ASP A 98 -3.77 41.44 -11.67
N ILE A 99 -4.66 40.43 -11.64
CA ILE A 99 -5.07 39.59 -12.78
C ILE A 99 -6.57 39.32 -12.67
#